data_AF-A0A4R0P0J2-F1
#
_entry.id   AF-A0A4R0P0J2-F1
#
_cell.length_a   1.000
_cell.length_b   1.000
_cell.length_c   1.000
_cell.angle_alpha   90.00
_cell.angle_beta   90.00
_cell.angle_gamma   90.00
#
_symmetry.space_group_name_H-M   'P 1'
#
loop_
_entity.id
_entity.type
_entity.pdbx_description
1 polymer ?
#
loop_
_entity_poly.entity_id
_entity_poly.type
_entity_poly.pdbx_seq_one_letter_code
_entity_poly.pdbx_strand_id
1 'polypeptide(L)'
;MVGNDIVDLQLAKVQSNWQRKGYLEKVFNENERLLISSAENPDVIVWLLWSMKEAAYKIHNRVNGIREYAPKKLNCFIVPKVDLTRGRVNIDGAVYFTKSSINSAYLHTISSSIQHQIDAIKISIYEFPNHPSKYKDKNPGCISHHGKYLALAY
;
A
#
# COMPACT_ATOMS: atom_id res chain seq x y z
N MET A 1 -6.58 3.93 14.06
CA MET A 1 -5.15 3.73 13.76
C MET A 1 -4.93 3.92 12.28
N VAL A 2 -3.83 4.55 11.88
CA VAL A 2 -3.51 4.77 10.47
C VAL A 2 -2.38 3.84 10.03
N GLY A 3 -2.53 3.29 8.84
CA GLY A 3 -1.49 2.61 8.09
C GLY A 3 -1.19 3.39 6.81
N ASN A 4 0.04 3.34 6.33
CA ASN A 4 0.36 3.84 5.01
C ASN A 4 1.49 3.02 4.37
N ASP A 5 1.57 3.08 3.04
CA ASP A 5 2.69 2.55 2.30
C ASP A 5 3.00 3.41 1.07
N ILE A 6 4.26 3.51 0.68
CA ILE A 6 4.71 4.27 -0.50
C ILE A 6 5.64 3.40 -1.34
N VAL A 7 5.45 3.42 -2.65
CA VAL A 7 6.25 2.72 -3.64
C VAL A 7 6.79 3.73 -4.64
N ASP A 8 8.09 4.02 -4.58
CA ASP A 8 8.85 4.57 -5.70
C ASP A 8 8.71 3.68 -6.95
N LEU A 9 7.99 4.15 -7.97
CA LEU A 9 7.70 3.38 -9.18
C LEU A 9 8.92 3.30 -10.11
N GLN A 10 9.83 4.27 -10.07
CA GLN A 10 11.06 4.23 -10.86
C GLN A 10 12.00 3.17 -10.30
N LEU A 11 12.17 3.16 -8.98
CA LEU A 11 13.00 2.15 -8.32
C LEU A 11 12.41 0.74 -8.44
N ALA A 12 11.09 0.61 -8.26
CA ALA A 12 10.40 -0.67 -8.36
C ALA A 12 10.59 -1.35 -9.72
N LYS A 13 10.62 -0.58 -10.82
CA LYS A 13 10.90 -1.10 -12.17
C LYS A 13 12.30 -1.70 -12.33
N VAL A 14 13.28 -1.21 -11.58
CA VAL A 14 14.67 -1.67 -11.65
C VAL A 14 14.94 -2.81 -10.67
N GLN A 15 14.36 -2.73 -9.46
CA GLN A 15 14.67 -3.67 -8.37
C GLN A 15 13.71 -4.85 -8.26
N SER A 16 12.52 -4.79 -8.87
CA SER A 16 11.53 -5.86 -8.79
C SER A 16 11.28 -6.48 -10.16
N ASN A 17 11.56 -7.77 -10.25
CA ASN A 17 11.07 -8.61 -11.33
C ASN A 17 9.82 -9.35 -10.85
N TRP A 18 8.69 -8.64 -10.72
CA TRP A 18 7.42 -9.26 -10.32
C TRP A 18 6.90 -10.28 -11.34
N GLN A 19 7.39 -10.21 -12.59
CA GLN A 19 7.06 -11.14 -13.66
C GLN A 19 7.81 -12.49 -13.56
N ARG A 20 8.76 -12.62 -12.62
CA ARG A 20 9.43 -13.90 -12.39
C ARG A 20 8.43 -14.97 -11.95
N LYS A 21 8.63 -16.18 -12.46
CA LYS A 21 7.78 -17.35 -12.13
C LYS A 21 7.62 -17.52 -10.62
N GLY A 22 6.37 -17.67 -10.16
CA GLY A 22 6.04 -17.91 -8.76
C GLY A 22 5.87 -16.65 -7.89
N TYR A 23 6.22 -15.45 -8.37
CA TYR A 23 6.08 -14.23 -7.57
C TYR A 23 4.60 -13.91 -7.30
N LEU A 24 3.78 -13.88 -8.36
CA LEU A 24 2.36 -13.54 -8.23
C LEU A 24 1.60 -14.56 -7.38
N GLU A 25 1.91 -15.84 -7.53
CA GLU A 25 1.25 -16.93 -6.80
C GLU A 25 1.59 -16.93 -5.31
N LYS A 26 2.75 -16.37 -4.94
CA LYS A 26 3.21 -16.22 -3.56
C LYS A 26 2.62 -14.99 -2.87
N VAL A 27 2.36 -13.92 -3.61
CA VAL A 27 1.95 -12.61 -3.05
C VAL A 27 0.45 -12.38 -3.16
N PHE A 28 -0.16 -12.78 -4.28
CA PHE A 28 -1.53 -12.43 -4.64
C PHE A 28 -2.45 -13.65 -4.66
N ASN A 29 -3.71 -13.45 -4.26
CA ASN A 29 -4.77 -14.44 -4.41
C ASN A 29 -5.25 -14.50 -5.89
N GLU A 30 -6.15 -15.44 -6.19
CA GLU A 30 -6.63 -15.65 -7.57
C GLU A 30 -7.34 -14.42 -8.15
N ASN A 31 -8.22 -13.78 -7.39
CA ASN A 31 -8.95 -12.58 -7.82
C ASN A 31 -7.98 -11.43 -8.13
N GLU A 32 -6.98 -11.21 -7.28
CA GLU A 32 -5.93 -10.21 -7.46
C GLU A 32 -5.08 -10.52 -8.70
N ARG A 33 -4.72 -11.78 -8.94
CA ARG A 33 -3.99 -12.17 -10.17
C ARG A 33 -4.82 -11.95 -11.42
N LEU A 34 -6.12 -12.23 -11.37
CA LEU A 34 -7.04 -11.92 -12.47
C LEU A 34 -7.09 -10.41 -12.74
N LEU A 35 -7.20 -9.58 -11.70
CA LEU A 35 -7.14 -8.12 -11.82
C LEU A 35 -5.83 -7.65 -12.46
N ILE A 36 -4.69 -8.19 -12.03
CA ILE A 36 -3.37 -7.85 -12.61
C ILE A 36 -3.31 -8.23 -14.09
N SER A 37 -3.72 -9.46 -14.44
CA SER A 37 -3.63 -9.97 -15.81
C SER A 37 -4.56 -9.30 -16.81
N SER A 38 -5.68 -8.75 -16.34
CA SER A 38 -6.70 -8.09 -17.18
C SER A 38 -6.55 -6.57 -17.23
N ALA A 39 -5.57 -6.02 -16.51
CA ALA A 39 -5.35 -4.59 -16.45
C ALA A 39 -4.64 -4.05 -17.71
N GLU A 40 -5.01 -2.84 -18.11
CA GLU A 40 -4.29 -2.09 -19.15
C GLU A 40 -2.83 -1.81 -18.73
N ASN A 41 -2.61 -1.56 -17.43
CA ASN A 41 -1.29 -1.37 -16.86
C ASN A 41 -1.07 -2.32 -15.66
N PRO A 42 -0.62 -3.57 -15.91
CA PRO A 42 -0.38 -4.57 -14.87
C PRO A 42 0.63 -4.11 -13.82
N ASP A 43 1.67 -3.36 -14.21
CA ASP A 43 2.69 -2.85 -13.27
C ASP A 43 2.04 -1.98 -12.18
N VAL A 44 1.16 -1.06 -12.58
CA VAL A 44 0.47 -0.18 -11.62
C VAL A 44 -0.44 -1.00 -10.69
N ILE A 45 -1.14 -2.01 -11.21
CA ILE A 45 -2.03 -2.84 -10.38
C ILE A 45 -1.23 -3.71 -9.40
N VAL A 46 -0.10 -4.27 -9.79
CA VAL A 46 0.80 -5.01 -8.89
C VAL A 46 1.21 -4.14 -7.71
N TRP A 47 1.68 -2.91 -7.98
CA TRP A 47 2.15 -2.01 -6.94
C TRP A 47 1.02 -1.40 -6.11
N LEU A 48 -0.16 -1.19 -6.71
CA LEU A 48 -1.36 -0.76 -6.00
C LEU A 48 -1.77 -1.81 -4.96
N LEU A 49 -1.95 -3.05 -5.39
CA LEU A 49 -2.36 -4.15 -4.52
C LEU A 49 -1.32 -4.41 -3.43
N TRP A 50 -0.03 -4.38 -3.79
CA TRP A 50 1.06 -4.49 -2.79
C TRP A 50 0.99 -3.39 -1.73
N SER A 51 0.89 -2.12 -2.16
CA SER A 51 0.84 -0.99 -1.25
C SER A 51 -0.40 -1.01 -0.35
N MET A 52 -1.55 -1.44 -0.88
CA MET A 52 -2.76 -1.69 -0.08
C MET A 52 -2.53 -2.74 1.01
N LYS A 53 -1.93 -3.87 0.68
CA LYS A 53 -1.62 -4.96 1.64
C LYS A 53 -0.71 -4.44 2.76
N GLU A 54 0.38 -3.75 2.42
CA GLU A 54 1.34 -3.22 3.40
C GLU A 54 0.71 -2.15 4.31
N ALA A 55 -0.09 -1.24 3.74
CA ALA A 55 -0.79 -0.23 4.52
C ALA A 55 -1.77 -0.86 5.53
N ALA A 56 -2.56 -1.85 5.11
CA ALA A 56 -3.48 -2.57 5.99
C ALA A 56 -2.73 -3.43 7.03
N TYR A 57 -1.68 -4.13 6.62
CA TYR A 57 -0.87 -4.98 7.50
C TYR A 57 -0.22 -4.18 8.63
N LYS A 58 0.24 -2.96 8.38
CA LYS A 58 0.79 -2.09 9.44
C LYS A 58 -0.22 -1.78 10.54
N ILE A 59 -1.51 -1.69 10.24
CA ILE A 59 -2.56 -1.55 11.26
C ILE A 59 -2.76 -2.89 11.96
N HIS A 60 -2.95 -3.96 11.18
CA HIS A 60 -3.24 -5.30 11.68
C HIS A 60 -2.17 -5.82 12.65
N ASN A 61 -0.89 -5.71 12.28
CA ASN A 61 0.25 -6.09 13.11
C ASN A 61 0.31 -5.27 14.41
N ARG A 62 -0.04 -3.98 14.41
CA ARG A 62 -0.08 -3.19 15.65
C ARG A 62 -1.25 -3.56 16.57
N VAL A 63 -2.38 -4.01 16.00
CA VAL A 63 -3.53 -4.47 16.79
C VAL A 63 -3.26 -5.84 17.40
N ASN A 64 -2.68 -6.77 16.63
CA ASN A 64 -2.53 -8.16 17.06
C ASN A 64 -1.15 -8.48 17.67
N GLY A 65 -0.13 -7.65 17.43
CA GLY A 65 1.25 -7.88 17.87
C GLY A 65 2.00 -8.99 17.13
N ILE A 66 1.35 -9.65 16.17
CA ILE A 66 1.90 -10.81 15.44
C ILE A 66 2.59 -10.33 14.17
N ARG A 67 3.89 -10.62 14.07
CA ARG A 67 4.69 -10.40 12.86
C ARG A 67 4.66 -11.65 12.01
N GLU A 68 3.90 -11.62 10.92
CA GLU A 68 3.77 -12.72 9.98
C GLU A 68 3.99 -12.23 8.55
N TYR A 69 4.79 -12.96 7.77
CA TYR A 69 4.90 -12.72 6.33
C TYR A 69 3.90 -13.60 5.58
N ALA A 70 2.66 -13.14 5.45
CA ALA A 70 1.58 -13.86 4.77
C ALA A 70 0.76 -12.94 3.83
N PRO A 71 1.36 -12.38 2.76
CA PRO A 71 0.70 -11.40 1.89
C PRO A 71 -0.59 -11.93 1.21
N LYS A 72 -0.73 -13.25 1.05
CA LYS A 72 -1.96 -13.87 0.51
C LYS A 72 -3.15 -13.85 1.48
N LYS A 73 -2.91 -13.71 2.79
CA LYS A 73 -4.00 -13.56 3.77
C LYS A 73 -4.70 -12.20 3.67
N LEU A 74 -3.97 -11.19 3.18
CA LEU A 74 -4.46 -9.82 2.98
C LEU A 74 -5.20 -9.74 1.64
N ASN A 75 -6.52 -9.91 1.63
CA ASN A 75 -7.31 -9.94 0.39
C ASN A 75 -7.76 -8.53 0.00
N CYS A 76 -7.25 -8.01 -1.10
CA CYS A 76 -7.62 -6.71 -1.66
C CYS A 76 -8.93 -6.77 -2.46
N PHE A 77 -9.74 -5.72 -2.32
CA PHE A 77 -10.94 -5.49 -3.10
C PHE A 77 -10.93 -4.04 -3.60
N ILE A 78 -10.93 -3.89 -4.92
CA ILE A 78 -11.06 -2.62 -5.65
C ILE A 78 -12.08 -2.81 -6.77
N VAL A 79 -12.67 -1.71 -7.25
CA VAL A 79 -13.51 -1.71 -8.45
C VAL A 79 -12.83 -0.82 -9.50
N PRO A 80 -11.88 -1.35 -10.28
CA PRO A 80 -11.00 -0.55 -11.14
C PRO A 80 -11.73 0.38 -12.11
N LYS A 81 -12.86 -0.08 -12.65
CA LYS A 81 -13.66 0.68 -13.61
C LYS A 81 -14.39 1.88 -12.99
N VAL A 82 -14.53 1.91 -11.68
CA VAL A 82 -15.23 2.96 -10.93
C VAL A 82 -14.23 3.89 -10.28
N ASP A 83 -13.33 3.31 -9.47
CA ASP A 83 -12.34 4.07 -8.72
C ASP A 83 -11.15 3.17 -8.35
N LEU A 84 -10.01 3.38 -9.01
CA LEU A 84 -8.75 2.72 -8.68
C LEU A 84 -8.12 3.24 -7.39
N THR A 85 -8.58 4.40 -6.89
CA THR A 85 -8.00 5.06 -5.73
C THR A 85 -8.63 4.60 -4.42
N ARG A 86 -9.75 3.86 -4.43
CA ARG A 86 -10.41 3.40 -3.20
C ARG A 86 -10.64 1.90 -3.20
N GLY A 87 -10.50 1.32 -2.02
CA GLY A 87 -10.70 -0.12 -1.85
C GLY A 87 -10.76 -0.52 -0.39
N ARG A 88 -10.63 -1.83 -0.17
CA ARG A 88 -10.47 -2.43 1.15
C ARG A 88 -9.56 -3.65 1.11
N VAL A 89 -9.00 -4.00 2.25
CA VAL A 89 -8.22 -5.20 2.49
C VAL A 89 -8.82 -5.97 3.65
N ASN A 90 -9.08 -7.26 3.45
CA ASN A 90 -9.59 -8.15 4.49
C ASN A 90 -8.50 -9.11 4.95
N ILE A 91 -8.38 -9.34 6.25
CA ILE A 91 -7.47 -10.33 6.85
C ILE A 91 -8.05 -10.81 8.17
N ASP A 92 -8.13 -12.13 8.38
CA ASP A 92 -8.56 -12.76 9.63
C ASP A 92 -9.86 -12.17 10.23
N GLY A 93 -10.85 -11.90 9.36
CA GLY A 93 -12.13 -11.29 9.75
C GLY A 93 -12.11 -9.77 9.94
N ALA A 94 -10.94 -9.14 9.98
CA ALA A 94 -10.80 -7.68 10.01
C ALA A 94 -10.92 -7.07 8.61
N VAL A 95 -11.44 -5.84 8.54
CA VAL A 95 -11.56 -5.04 7.32
C VAL A 95 -10.84 -3.73 7.51
N TYR A 96 -9.98 -3.40 6.56
CA TYR A 96 -9.28 -2.11 6.49
C TYR A 96 -9.61 -1.42 5.17
N PHE A 97 -10.14 -0.22 5.24
CA PHE A 97 -10.39 0.60 4.06
C PHE A 97 -9.06 1.18 3.57
N THR A 98 -8.95 1.42 2.27
CA THR A 98 -7.75 2.01 1.65
C THR A 98 -8.09 3.15 0.72
N LYS A 99 -7.19 4.13 0.65
CA LYS A 99 -7.20 5.19 -0.36
C LYS A 99 -5.79 5.39 -0.92
N SER A 100 -5.66 5.49 -2.23
CA SER A 100 -4.37 5.53 -2.93
C SER A 100 -4.24 6.78 -3.81
N SER A 101 -3.02 7.31 -3.89
CA SER A 101 -2.61 8.35 -4.83
C SER A 101 -1.61 7.73 -5.80
N ILE A 102 -1.86 7.85 -7.10
CA ILE A 102 -1.09 7.20 -8.14
C ILE A 102 -0.64 8.28 -9.13
N ASN A 103 0.65 8.38 -9.36
CA ASN A 103 1.22 9.23 -10.40
C ASN A 103 2.41 8.52 -11.08
N SER A 104 3.12 9.20 -11.98
CA SER A 104 4.24 8.62 -12.73
C SER A 104 5.50 8.35 -11.89
N ALA A 105 5.62 8.96 -10.71
CA ALA A 105 6.79 8.88 -9.85
C ALA A 105 6.62 7.86 -8.71
N TYR A 106 5.48 7.89 -8.03
CA TYR A 106 5.19 7.01 -6.91
C TYR A 106 3.73 6.58 -6.84
N LEU A 107 3.50 5.52 -6.08
CA LEU A 107 2.20 5.09 -5.60
C LEU A 107 2.18 5.15 -4.08
N HIS A 108 1.19 5.81 -3.50
CA HIS A 108 1.03 5.92 -2.05
C HIS A 108 -0.35 5.43 -1.64
N THR A 109 -0.44 4.59 -0.62
CA THR A 109 -1.71 4.12 -0.06
C THR A 109 -1.80 4.45 1.42
N ILE A 110 -2.94 4.96 1.87
CA ILE A 110 -3.31 5.06 3.28
C ILE A 110 -4.39 4.04 3.61
N SER A 111 -4.45 3.63 4.88
CA SER A 111 -5.45 2.71 5.38
C SER A 111 -5.99 3.12 6.74
N SER A 112 -7.25 2.74 7.00
CA SER A 112 -7.94 2.90 8.28
C SER A 112 -8.93 1.76 8.50
N SER A 113 -9.15 1.37 9.75
CA SER A 113 -10.24 0.45 10.13
C SER A 113 -11.63 1.13 10.07
N ILE A 114 -11.69 2.45 9.92
CA ILE A 114 -12.92 3.24 9.90
C ILE A 114 -12.99 4.05 8.60
N GLN A 115 -13.96 3.75 7.75
CA GLN A 115 -14.04 4.26 6.38
C GLN A 115 -14.05 5.80 6.29
N HIS A 116 -14.85 6.47 7.12
CA HIS A 116 -14.97 7.94 7.06
C HIS A 116 -13.72 8.67 7.57
N GLN A 117 -12.84 7.99 8.33
CA GLN A 117 -11.60 8.60 8.81
C GLN A 117 -10.54 8.69 7.71
N ILE A 118 -10.66 7.93 6.63
CA ILE A 118 -9.68 7.94 5.53
C ILE A 118 -9.46 9.34 4.96
N ASP A 119 -10.54 10.08 4.76
CA ASP A 119 -10.44 11.40 4.14
C ASP A 119 -9.93 12.48 5.11
N ALA A 120 -9.88 12.18 6.41
CA ALA A 120 -9.32 13.06 7.44
C ALA A 120 -7.82 12.82 7.68
N ILE A 121 -7.24 11.72 7.18
CA ILE A 121 -5.81 11.41 7.35
C ILE A 121 -4.97 12.48 6.66
N LYS A 122 -4.08 13.12 7.42
CA LYS A 122 -3.14 14.09 6.86
C LYS A 122 -1.91 13.35 6.37
N ILE A 123 -1.40 13.74 5.20
CA ILE A 123 -0.26 13.10 4.55
C ILE A 123 0.83 14.13 4.28
N SER A 124 2.07 13.77 4.54
CA SER A 124 3.24 14.51 4.05
C SER A 124 4.19 13.55 3.35
N ILE A 125 4.45 13.80 2.06
CA ILE A 125 5.39 13.03 1.26
C ILE A 125 6.60 13.92 0.99
N TYR A 126 7.79 13.40 1.25
CA TYR A 126 9.07 14.05 1.00
C TYR A 126 9.88 13.22 0.02
N GLU A 127 10.70 13.89 -0.78
CA GLU A 127 11.63 13.29 -1.72
C GLU A 127 13.07 13.60 -1.31
N PHE A 128 13.97 12.61 -1.37
CA PHE A 128 15.40 12.79 -1.11
C PHE A 128 16.02 13.75 -2.14
N PRO A 129 16.91 14.69 -1.72
CA PRO A 129 17.47 14.85 -0.37
C PRO A 129 16.59 15.67 0.60
N ASN A 130 15.49 16.26 0.13
CA ASN A 130 14.68 17.27 0.83
C ASN A 130 13.71 16.73 1.91
N HIS A 131 14.04 15.61 2.55
CA HIS A 131 13.25 15.06 3.64
C HIS A 131 13.79 15.50 5.02
N PRO A 132 12.92 15.71 6.03
CA PRO A 132 13.37 16.15 7.34
C PRO A 132 14.17 15.04 8.05
N SER A 133 15.40 15.32 8.47
CA SER A 133 16.27 14.36 9.16
C SER A 133 15.66 13.81 10.46
N LYS A 134 14.86 14.62 11.15
CA LYS A 134 14.10 14.25 12.36
C LYS A 134 12.60 14.10 12.10
N TYR A 135 12.22 13.38 11.05
CA TYR A 135 10.80 13.16 10.73
C TYR A 135 9.99 12.48 11.85
N LYS A 136 10.64 11.73 12.74
CA LYS A 136 10.00 11.08 13.91
C LYS A 136 9.47 12.09 14.92
N ASP A 137 10.14 13.23 15.09
CA ASP A 137 9.75 14.29 16.02
C ASP A 137 8.44 14.97 15.59
N LYS A 138 8.02 14.78 14.34
CA LYS A 138 6.71 15.21 13.85
C LYS A 138 5.55 14.36 14.37
N ASN A 139 5.81 13.27 15.09
CA ASN A 139 4.83 12.31 15.64
C ASN A 139 3.85 11.73 14.61
N PRO A 140 4.34 11.16 13.49
CA PRO A 140 3.46 10.50 12.51
C PRO A 140 2.80 9.27 13.11
N GLY A 141 1.51 9.07 12.83
CA GLY A 141 0.79 7.84 13.17
C GLY A 141 1.23 6.63 12.35
N CYS A 142 1.80 6.85 11.15
CA CYS A 142 2.46 5.82 10.35
C CYS A 142 3.54 6.40 9.44
N ILE A 143 4.61 5.63 9.25
CA ILE A 143 5.74 5.97 8.39
C ILE A 143 5.86 4.91 7.29
N SER A 144 6.09 5.32 6.05
CA SER A 144 6.58 4.45 4.99
C SER A 144 7.70 5.09 4.20
N HIS A 145 8.59 4.27 3.67
CA HIS A 145 9.75 4.71 2.90
C HIS A 145 10.05 3.70 1.79
N HIS A 146 10.23 4.17 0.57
CA HIS A 146 10.71 3.36 -0.55
C HIS A 146 11.47 4.24 -1.53
N GLY A 147 12.64 3.77 -1.98
CA GLY A 147 13.53 4.54 -2.81
C GLY A 147 13.82 5.92 -2.25
N LYS A 148 13.54 6.96 -3.04
CA LYS A 148 13.76 8.36 -2.62
C LYS A 148 12.58 8.97 -1.85
N TYR A 149 11.49 8.23 -1.62
CA TYR A 149 10.27 8.78 -1.03
C TYR A 149 10.07 8.37 0.43
N LEU A 150 9.72 9.36 1.27
CA LEU A 150 9.28 9.21 2.65
C LEU A 150 7.84 9.71 2.79
N ALA A 151 6.93 8.85 3.25
CA ALA A 151 5.53 9.20 3.50
C ALA A 151 5.20 9.13 5.00
N LEU A 152 4.71 10.25 5.54
CA LEU A 152 4.21 10.38 6.90
C LEU A 152 2.68 10.50 6.86
N ALA A 153 1.98 9.69 7.63
CA ALA A 153 0.53 9.77 7.81
C ALA A 153 0.18 10.06 9.27
N TYR A 154 -0.76 10.98 9.49
CA TYR A 154 -1.20 11.49 10.79
C TYR A 154 -2.68 11.21 11.01
#